data_AF-A0A9N8J094-F1
#
_entry.id   AF-A0A9N8J094-F1
#
_cell.length_a   1.000
_cell.length_b   1.000
_cell.length_c   1.000
_cell.angle_alpha   90.00
_cell.angle_beta   90.00
_cell.angle_gamma   90.00
#
_symmetry.space_group_name_H-M   'P 1'
#
loop_
_entity.id
_entity.type
_entity.pdbx_description
1 polymer ?
#
loop_
_entity_poly.entity_id
_entity_poly.type
_entity_poly.pdbx_seq_one_letter_code
_entity_poly.pdbx_strand_id
1 'polypeptide(L)'
;MKKFYTLFLLVFFASGIYAQNKTVVVDKAWISEAEEWSDFTYSGKIVFSINPADVPGTLSIGNYDFLYDFVDGKGKFSNKATYSSAQFSNPRKVSATTDKQGVLNSTYEGTLIFQSDRDYYSVVAVITILEKSDTILGVKMRLKESNGKEYAFSTKPTS
;
A
#
# COMPACT_ATOMS: atom_id res chain seq x y z
N MET A 1 48.88 3.81 -28.13
CA MET A 1 47.56 3.16 -28.00
C MET A 1 47.35 2.69 -26.56
N LYS A 2 46.93 3.56 -25.62
CA LYS A 2 46.78 3.18 -24.20
C LYS A 2 45.71 3.99 -23.45
N LYS A 3 44.54 4.31 -24.03
CA LYS A 3 43.47 5.01 -23.26
C LYS A 3 42.02 4.67 -23.66
N PHE A 4 41.76 3.56 -24.36
CA PHE A 4 40.39 3.17 -24.70
C PHE A 4 39.76 2.13 -23.76
N TYR A 5 40.56 1.43 -22.93
CA TYR A 5 40.03 0.40 -22.02
C TYR A 5 39.47 0.96 -20.70
N THR A 6 39.77 2.22 -20.36
CA THR A 6 39.27 2.84 -19.12
C THR A 6 37.81 3.28 -19.23
N LEU A 7 37.32 3.55 -20.45
CA LEU A 7 35.93 3.95 -20.68
C LEU A 7 34.94 2.78 -20.54
N PHE A 8 35.38 1.57 -20.90
CA PHE A 8 34.53 0.36 -20.85
C PHE A 8 34.26 -0.11 -19.41
N LEU A 9 35.17 0.19 -18.48
CA LEU A 9 35.03 -0.18 -17.06
C LEU A 9 34.08 0.74 -16.29
N LEU A 10 33.86 1.96 -16.77
CA LEU A 10 32.99 2.95 -16.12
C LEU A 10 31.50 2.76 -16.47
N VAL A 11 31.21 2.13 -17.61
CA VAL A 11 29.83 1.84 -18.05
C VAL A 11 29.21 0.65 -17.28
N PHE A 12 30.03 -0.25 -16.72
CA PHE A 12 29.55 -1.42 -15.97
C PHE A 12 29.18 -1.14 -14.50
N PHE A 13 29.49 0.05 -13.95
CA PHE A 13 29.03 0.44 -12.60
C PHE A 13 27.77 1.31 -12.61
N ALA A 14 27.27 1.68 -13.79
CA ALA A 14 26.01 2.42 -13.94
C ALA A 14 24.77 1.51 -14.08
N SER A 15 24.95 0.18 -14.08
CA SER A 15 23.85 -0.77 -14.21
C SER A 15 23.09 -0.94 -12.90
N GLY A 16 22.02 -0.16 -12.76
CA GLY A 16 20.80 -0.53 -12.03
C GLY A 16 20.91 -0.51 -10.51
N ILE A 17 20.70 0.66 -9.91
CA ILE A 17 20.05 0.70 -8.60
C ILE A 17 18.61 0.27 -8.86
N TYR A 18 18.34 -1.04 -8.81
CA TYR A 18 16.98 -1.53 -8.76
C TYR A 18 16.31 -0.83 -7.58
N ALA A 19 15.27 -0.04 -7.86
CA ALA A 19 14.46 0.53 -6.81
C ALA A 19 13.83 -0.64 -6.05
N GLN A 20 14.34 -0.93 -4.85
CA GLN A 20 13.84 -2.02 -4.04
C GLN A 20 12.38 -1.74 -3.67
N ASN A 21 11.53 -2.76 -3.82
CA ASN A 21 10.16 -2.70 -3.34
C ASN A 21 10.17 -2.33 -1.85
N LYS A 22 9.47 -1.24 -1.51
CA LYS A 22 9.31 -0.79 -0.13
C LYS A 22 8.19 -1.61 0.50
N THR A 23 8.56 -2.64 1.24
CA THR A 23 7.63 -3.42 2.05
C THR A 23 7.65 -2.90 3.48
N VAL A 24 6.49 -2.61 4.05
CA VAL A 24 6.34 -2.16 5.43
C VAL A 24 5.31 -3.01 6.15
N VAL A 25 5.60 -3.29 7.42
CA VAL A 25 4.72 -4.10 8.28
C VAL A 25 3.97 -3.18 9.23
N VAL A 26 2.68 -3.42 9.37
CA VAL A 26 1.84 -2.72 10.34
C VAL A 26 2.29 -3.05 11.76
N ASP A 27 2.51 -2.01 12.54
CA ASP A 27 2.82 -2.10 13.98
C ASP A 27 1.55 -2.00 14.82
N LYS A 28 0.70 -1.01 14.55
CA LYS A 28 -0.59 -0.81 15.20
C LYS A 28 -1.65 -0.47 14.17
N ALA A 29 -2.88 -0.88 14.44
CA ALA A 29 -4.02 -0.66 13.58
C ALA A 29 -5.20 -0.12 14.39
N TRP A 30 -5.94 0.79 13.78
CA TRP A 30 -7.13 1.39 14.36
C TRP A 30 -8.25 1.41 13.33
N ILE A 31 -9.46 1.23 13.82
CA ILE A 31 -10.69 1.34 13.05
C ILE A 31 -11.51 2.49 13.61
N SER A 32 -12.07 3.30 12.73
CA SER A 32 -13.07 4.30 13.05
C SER A 32 -14.43 3.83 12.57
N GLU A 33 -15.38 3.74 13.50
CA GLU A 33 -16.80 3.50 13.22
C GLU A 33 -17.61 4.55 13.98
N ALA A 34 -18.53 5.23 13.29
CA ALA A 34 -19.34 6.31 13.88
C ALA A 34 -18.51 7.38 14.63
N GLU A 35 -17.36 7.76 14.06
CA GLU A 35 -16.41 8.75 14.61
C GLU A 35 -15.63 8.31 15.87
N GLU A 36 -15.85 7.10 16.37
CA GLU A 36 -15.09 6.53 17.48
C GLU A 36 -13.92 5.69 16.97
N TRP A 37 -12.74 5.85 17.56
CA TRP A 37 -11.53 5.09 17.20
C TRP A 37 -11.27 3.98 18.22
N SER A 38 -11.05 2.77 17.73
CA SER A 38 -10.63 1.62 18.54
C SER A 38 -9.44 0.90 17.91
N ASP A 39 -8.56 0.33 18.74
CA ASP A 39 -7.49 -0.53 18.25
C ASP A 39 -8.01 -1.93 17.93
N PHE A 40 -7.40 -2.57 16.94
CA PHE A 40 -7.71 -3.96 16.59
C PHE A 40 -6.45 -4.73 16.18
N THR A 41 -6.56 -6.05 16.18
CA THR A 41 -5.52 -6.94 15.67
C THR A 41 -6.14 -8.09 14.88
N TYR A 42 -5.42 -8.56 13.87
CA TYR A 42 -5.78 -9.74 13.08
C TYR A 42 -4.76 -10.86 13.27
N SER A 43 -5.10 -12.06 12.82
CA SER A 43 -4.14 -13.14 12.73
C SER A 43 -3.12 -12.82 11.63
N GLY A 44 -1.84 -13.05 11.94
CA GLY A 44 -0.74 -12.66 11.05
C GLY A 44 -0.45 -11.17 11.06
N LYS A 45 0.36 -10.72 10.09
CA LYS A 45 0.75 -9.32 9.94
C LYS A 45 0.06 -8.72 8.72
N ILE A 46 -0.40 -7.48 8.84
CA ILE A 46 -0.77 -6.67 7.69
C ILE A 46 0.50 -6.10 7.08
N VAL A 47 0.66 -6.28 5.78
CA VAL A 47 1.83 -5.88 5.02
C VAL A 47 1.38 -4.97 3.88
N PHE A 48 2.08 -3.85 3.73
CA PHE A 48 1.95 -3.00 2.55
C PHE A 48 3.22 -3.08 1.74
N SER A 49 3.11 -3.26 0.43
CA SER A 49 4.23 -3.27 -0.49
C SER A 49 4.03 -2.21 -1.56
N ILE A 50 5.01 -1.31 -1.70
CA ILE A 50 5.02 -0.26 -2.71
C ILE A 50 6.21 -0.52 -3.63
N ASN A 51 5.93 -0.69 -4.92
CA ASN A 51 6.97 -0.74 -5.94
C ASN A 51 7.22 0.67 -6.48
N PRO A 52 8.43 1.24 -6.32
CA PRO A 52 8.72 2.58 -6.81
C PRO A 52 8.64 2.74 -8.33
N ALA A 53 8.67 1.64 -9.09
CA ALA A 53 8.50 1.65 -10.54
C ALA A 53 7.03 1.78 -10.98
N ASP A 54 6.07 1.57 -10.08
CA ASP A 54 4.65 1.70 -10.36
C ASP A 54 4.18 3.15 -10.29
N VAL A 55 2.96 3.41 -10.76
CA VAL A 55 2.33 4.73 -10.65
C VAL A 55 2.22 5.12 -9.15
N PRO A 56 2.63 6.34 -8.74
CA PRO A 56 2.54 6.77 -7.35
C PRO A 56 1.16 6.56 -6.74
N GLY A 57 1.13 6.01 -5.52
CA GLY A 57 -0.10 5.62 -4.82
C GLY A 57 -0.51 4.17 -5.06
N THR A 58 0.08 3.47 -6.03
CA THR A 58 -0.09 2.03 -6.21
C THR A 58 0.53 1.28 -5.04
N LEU A 59 -0.21 0.33 -4.46
CA LEU A 59 0.31 -0.52 -3.38
C LEU A 59 -0.39 -1.87 -3.36
N SER A 60 0.33 -2.89 -2.92
CA SER A 60 -0.21 -4.21 -2.60
C SER A 60 -0.46 -4.30 -1.10
N ILE A 61 -1.59 -4.88 -0.71
CA ILE A 61 -1.92 -5.21 0.68
C ILE A 61 -1.93 -6.72 0.83
N GLY A 62 -1.34 -7.23 1.92
CA GLY A 62 -1.46 -8.62 2.32
C GLY A 62 -1.97 -8.74 3.75
N ASN A 63 -3.10 -9.40 3.93
CA ASN A 63 -3.61 -10.02 5.17
C ASN A 63 -5.06 -10.48 4.91
N TYR A 64 -5.33 -11.77 5.04
CA TYR A 64 -6.65 -12.34 4.72
C TYR A 64 -7.77 -11.73 5.56
N ASP A 65 -7.62 -11.70 6.89
CA ASP A 65 -8.71 -11.30 7.80
C ASP A 65 -9.08 -9.82 7.59
N PHE A 66 -8.07 -8.95 7.52
CA PHE A 66 -8.26 -7.54 7.21
C PHE A 66 -8.96 -7.34 5.88
N LEU A 67 -8.47 -7.99 4.83
CA LEU A 67 -8.98 -7.78 3.48
C LEU A 67 -10.39 -8.31 3.30
N TYR A 68 -10.75 -9.40 4.00
CA TYR A 68 -12.11 -9.90 4.09
C TYR A 68 -13.04 -8.88 4.76
N ASP A 69 -12.65 -8.37 5.93
CA ASP A 69 -13.44 -7.40 6.71
C ASP A 69 -13.52 -6.01 6.05
N PHE A 70 -12.47 -5.60 5.35
CA PHE A 70 -12.39 -4.31 4.67
C PHE A 70 -13.47 -4.17 3.58
N VAL A 71 -13.86 -5.29 2.94
CA VAL A 71 -14.92 -5.34 1.93
C VAL A 71 -16.21 -6.02 2.43
N ASP A 72 -16.36 -6.18 3.75
CA ASP A 72 -17.49 -6.84 4.40
C ASP A 72 -17.81 -8.24 3.83
N GLY A 73 -16.79 -8.98 3.37
CA GLY A 73 -16.95 -10.31 2.76
C GLY A 73 -17.73 -10.33 1.43
N LYS A 74 -17.94 -9.18 0.78
CA LYS A 74 -18.74 -9.05 -0.45
C LYS A 74 -18.11 -9.74 -1.68
N GLY A 75 -16.81 -9.99 -1.65
CA GLY A 75 -16.10 -10.76 -2.68
C GLY A 75 -16.55 -12.23 -2.67
N LYS A 76 -17.30 -12.64 -3.70
CA LYS A 76 -17.74 -14.02 -3.87
C LYS A 76 -16.68 -14.81 -4.64
N PHE A 77 -15.67 -15.28 -3.92
CA PHE A 77 -14.59 -16.08 -4.49
C PHE A 77 -14.89 -17.57 -4.41
N SER A 78 -14.51 -18.30 -5.45
CA SER A 78 -14.48 -19.76 -5.44
C SER A 78 -13.40 -20.29 -4.50
N ASN A 79 -12.28 -19.58 -4.38
CA ASN A 79 -11.23 -19.83 -3.39
C ASN A 79 -11.15 -18.69 -2.38
N LYS A 80 -11.37 -18.98 -1.09
CA LYS A 80 -11.22 -17.97 -0.03
C LYS A 80 -9.81 -17.39 0.03
N ALA A 81 -8.78 -18.16 -0.33
CA ALA A 81 -7.39 -17.66 -0.37
C ALA A 81 -7.19 -16.45 -1.30
N THR A 82 -8.13 -16.16 -2.21
CA THR A 82 -8.14 -14.92 -3.02
C THR A 82 -8.19 -13.65 -2.16
N TYR A 83 -8.66 -13.71 -0.91
CA TYR A 83 -8.57 -12.59 0.04
C TYR A 83 -7.17 -12.37 0.61
N SER A 84 -6.19 -13.26 0.39
CA SER A 84 -4.86 -13.15 1.01
C SER A 84 -4.08 -11.90 0.59
N SER A 85 -4.38 -11.36 -0.58
CA SER A 85 -3.77 -10.13 -1.08
C SER A 85 -4.74 -9.34 -1.96
N ALA A 86 -4.53 -8.04 -2.02
CA ALA A 86 -5.26 -7.14 -2.90
C ALA A 86 -4.31 -6.09 -3.47
N GLN A 87 -4.53 -5.71 -4.72
CA GLN A 87 -3.77 -4.68 -5.40
C GLN A 87 -4.59 -3.39 -5.49
N PHE A 88 -4.07 -2.29 -4.96
CA PHE A 88 -4.62 -0.97 -5.23
C PHE A 88 -4.02 -0.43 -6.52
N SER A 89 -4.86 -0.30 -7.55
CA SER A 89 -4.48 0.05 -8.91
C SER A 89 -5.24 1.28 -9.41
N ASN A 90 -4.76 1.83 -10.52
CA ASN A 90 -5.29 3.04 -11.16
C ASN A 90 -5.46 4.23 -10.19
N PRO A 91 -4.43 4.54 -9.38
CA PRO A 91 -4.54 5.61 -8.39
C PRO A 91 -4.66 6.98 -9.08
N ARG A 92 -5.67 7.74 -8.68
CA ARG A 92 -5.82 9.17 -8.99
C ARG A 92 -5.51 9.96 -7.73
N LYS A 93 -4.50 10.83 -7.78
CA LYS A 93 -4.19 11.72 -6.66
C LYS A 93 -5.33 12.71 -6.44
N VAL A 94 -5.87 12.74 -5.21
CA VAL A 94 -6.97 13.63 -4.79
C VAL A 94 -6.41 14.83 -4.05
N SER A 95 -5.45 14.61 -3.15
CA SER A 95 -4.82 15.68 -2.37
C SER A 95 -3.40 15.31 -1.95
N ALA A 96 -2.61 16.34 -1.65
CA ALA A 96 -1.28 16.20 -1.07
C ALA A 96 -1.05 17.36 -0.11
N THR A 97 -0.81 17.06 1.17
CA THR A 97 -0.57 18.10 2.18
C THR A 97 0.58 17.68 3.08
N THR A 98 1.55 18.58 3.26
CA THR A 98 2.65 18.39 4.21
C THR A 98 2.29 19.05 5.54
N ASP A 99 2.45 18.32 6.64
CA ASP A 99 2.21 18.87 7.98
C ASP A 99 3.42 19.69 8.50
N LYS A 100 3.26 20.30 9.69
CA LYS A 100 4.31 21.12 10.31
C LYS A 100 5.55 20.33 10.72
N GLN A 101 5.42 19.00 10.82
CA GLN A 101 6.47 18.06 11.20
C GLN A 101 7.17 17.46 9.97
N GLY A 102 6.79 17.89 8.76
CA GLY A 102 7.36 17.45 7.50
C GLY A 102 6.83 16.09 7.00
N VAL A 103 5.69 15.62 7.51
CA VAL A 103 5.02 14.41 7.02
C VAL A 103 4.15 14.78 5.82
N LEU A 104 4.42 14.15 4.69
CA LEU A 104 3.62 14.26 3.49
C LEU A 104 2.43 13.29 3.57
N ASN A 105 1.22 13.85 3.51
CA ASN A 105 -0.03 13.09 3.45
C ASN A 105 -0.53 13.12 2.00
N SER A 106 -0.35 12.04 1.26
CA SER A 106 -0.84 11.93 -0.12
C SER A 106 -2.07 11.04 -0.18
N THR A 107 -3.20 11.60 -0.63
CA THR A 107 -4.48 10.87 -0.76
C THR A 107 -4.74 10.50 -2.21
N TYR A 108 -5.10 9.25 -2.44
CA TYR A 108 -5.40 8.67 -3.74
C TYR A 108 -6.77 8.01 -3.71
N GLU A 109 -7.52 8.16 -4.78
CA GLU A 109 -8.70 7.35 -5.07
C GLU A 109 -8.36 6.36 -6.17
N GLY A 110 -8.75 5.10 -6.03
CA GLY A 110 -8.41 4.07 -7.00
C GLY A 110 -9.23 2.81 -6.79
N THR A 111 -8.83 1.75 -7.47
CA THR A 111 -9.53 0.47 -7.44
C THR A 111 -8.72 -0.53 -6.63
N LEU A 112 -9.30 -1.07 -5.57
CA LEU A 112 -8.76 -2.21 -4.86
C LEU A 112 -9.24 -3.49 -5.55
N ILE A 113 -8.31 -4.27 -6.08
CA ILE A 113 -8.56 -5.45 -6.91
C ILE A 113 -8.11 -6.69 -6.16
N PHE A 114 -9.00 -7.66 -6.08
CA PHE A 114 -8.76 -9.00 -5.57
C PHE A 114 -8.83 -9.94 -6.76
N GLN A 115 -7.74 -10.64 -7.04
CA GLN A 115 -7.67 -11.50 -8.21
C GLN A 115 -6.89 -12.78 -7.91
N SER A 116 -7.43 -13.88 -8.40
CA SER A 116 -6.77 -15.19 -8.51
C SER A 116 -7.22 -15.84 -9.81
N ASP A 117 -6.65 -16.99 -10.19
CA ASP A 117 -6.80 -17.63 -11.51
C ASP A 117 -8.20 -17.54 -12.14
N ARG A 118 -9.26 -17.75 -11.35
CA ARG A 118 -10.66 -17.74 -11.81
C ARG A 118 -11.55 -16.73 -11.08
N ASP A 119 -10.99 -16.03 -10.11
CA ASP A 119 -11.74 -15.15 -9.21
C ASP A 119 -11.32 -13.70 -9.44
N TYR A 120 -12.30 -12.82 -9.57
CA TYR A 120 -12.07 -11.38 -9.70
C TYR A 120 -13.13 -10.61 -8.92
N TYR A 121 -12.70 -9.67 -8.10
CA TYR A 121 -13.56 -8.71 -7.43
C TYR A 121 -12.82 -7.39 -7.28
N SER A 122 -13.54 -6.28 -7.39
CA SER A 122 -12.94 -4.97 -7.25
C SER A 122 -13.89 -3.99 -6.59
N VAL A 123 -13.33 -3.04 -5.84
CA VAL A 123 -14.06 -1.97 -5.16
C VAL A 123 -13.29 -0.66 -5.27
N VAL A 124 -13.99 0.47 -5.21
CA VAL A 124 -13.33 1.77 -5.16
C VAL A 124 -12.95 2.10 -3.73
N ALA A 125 -11.67 2.41 -3.51
CA ALA A 125 -11.13 2.76 -2.21
C ALA A 125 -10.39 4.10 -2.27
N VAL A 126 -10.33 4.76 -1.12
CA VAL A 126 -9.53 5.95 -0.90
C VAL A 126 -8.43 5.60 0.08
N ILE A 127 -7.18 5.85 -0.29
CA ILE A 127 -5.99 5.57 0.51
C ILE A 127 -5.23 6.87 0.75
N THR A 128 -4.85 7.14 2.00
CA THR A 128 -3.90 8.20 2.33
C THR A 128 -2.60 7.55 2.82
N ILE A 129 -1.49 7.87 2.15
CA ILE A 129 -0.16 7.40 2.54
C ILE A 129 0.54 8.53 3.28
N LEU A 130 1.05 8.22 4.47
CA LEU A 130 1.81 9.15 5.32
C LEU A 130 3.30 8.82 5.18
N GLU A 131 4.06 9.76 4.63
CA GLU A 131 5.47 9.54 4.30
C GLU A 131 6.34 10.66 4.88
N LYS A 132 7.53 10.30 5.38
CA LYS A 132 8.56 11.26 5.80
C LYS A 132 9.92 10.74 5.40
N SER A 133 10.67 11.54 4.64
CA SER A 133 12.03 11.20 4.18
C SER A 133 12.11 9.78 3.60
N ASP A 134 11.26 9.49 2.62
CA ASP A 134 11.16 8.18 1.94
C ASP A 134 10.68 7.00 2.79
N THR A 135 10.35 7.22 4.05
CA THR A 135 9.80 6.20 4.96
C THR A 135 8.28 6.34 5.06
N ILE A 136 7.57 5.24 4.86
CA ILE A 136 6.12 5.18 5.13
C ILE A 136 5.94 5.08 6.64
N LEU A 137 5.26 6.07 7.22
CA LEU A 137 4.93 6.13 8.64
C LEU A 137 3.57 5.50 8.94
N GLY A 138 2.68 5.51 7.95
CA GLY A 138 1.37 4.93 8.09
C GLY A 138 0.54 5.00 6.81
N VAL A 139 -0.58 4.29 6.86
CA VAL A 139 -1.56 4.24 5.77
C VAL A 139 -2.93 4.42 6.39
N LYS A 140 -3.79 5.20 5.75
CA LYS A 140 -5.23 5.23 6.02
C LYS A 140 -5.99 4.70 4.83
N MET A 141 -7.05 3.95 5.07
CA MET A 141 -7.84 3.31 4.01
C MET A 141 -9.32 3.38 4.35
N ARG A 142 -10.14 3.66 3.36
CA ARG A 142 -11.59 3.52 3.44
C ARG A 142 -12.17 3.15 2.09
N LEU A 143 -13.30 2.48 2.08
CA LEU A 143 -14.07 2.35 0.84
C LEU A 143 -14.67 3.71 0.49
N LYS A 144 -14.79 4.00 -0.81
CA LYS A 144 -15.42 5.25 -1.25
C LYS A 144 -16.89 5.33 -0.82
N GLU A 145 -17.56 4.19 -0.85
CA GLU A 145 -18.98 4.04 -0.52
C GLU A 145 -19.21 3.59 0.94
N SER A 146 -18.19 3.56 1.81
CA SER A 146 -18.42 3.19 3.22
C SER A 146 -19.14 4.29 4.00
N ASN A 147 -20.03 3.88 4.90
CA ASN A 147 -20.73 4.73 5.85
C ASN A 147 -19.80 5.15 7.02
N GLY A 148 -18.67 5.80 6.71
CA GLY A 148 -17.77 6.35 7.72
C GLY A 148 -16.80 5.35 8.35
N LYS A 149 -16.78 4.08 7.90
CA LYS A 149 -15.75 3.10 8.30
C LYS A 149 -14.41 3.47 7.70
N GLU A 150 -13.43 3.81 8.53
CA GLU A 150 -12.07 4.14 8.14
C GLU A 150 -11.06 3.30 8.93
N TYR A 151 -10.00 2.87 8.26
CA TYR A 151 -8.90 2.14 8.86
C TYR A 151 -7.64 3.00 8.84
N ALA A 152 -6.88 2.98 9.92
CA ALA A 152 -5.60 3.64 10.04
C ALA A 152 -4.54 2.67 10.56
N PHE A 153 -3.34 2.77 10.01
CA PHE A 153 -2.24 1.87 10.30
C PHE A 153 -0.98 2.68 10.57
N SER A 154 -0.28 2.40 11.66
CA SER A 154 1.10 2.84 11.83
C SER A 154 2.03 1.73 11.35
N THR A 155 3.09 2.11 10.65
CA THR A 155 4.06 1.16 10.11
C THR A 155 5.39 1.29 10.83
N LYS A 156 6.12 0.17 10.86
CA LYS A 156 7.54 0.18 11.22
C LYS A 156 8.36 -0.32 10.03
N PRO A 157 9.57 0.21 9.82
CA PRO A 157 10.49 -0.35 8.84
C PRO A 157 10.73 -1.83 9.15
N THR A 158 10.69 -2.68 8.13
CA THR A 158 11.29 -4.01 8.23
C THR A 158 12.80 -3.84 8.33
N SER A 159 13.36 -4.20 9.49
CA SER A 159 14.80 -4.17 9.76
C SER A 159 15.58 -5.10 8.85
#